data_AF-A0A2S9D574-F1
#
_entry.id   AF-A0A2S9D574-F1
#
_cell.length_a   1.000
_cell.length_b   1.000
_cell.length_c   1.000
_cell.angle_alpha   90.00
_cell.angle_beta   90.00
_cell.angle_gamma   90.00
#
_symmetry.space_group_name_H-M   'P 1'
#
loop_
_entity.id
_entity.type
_entity.pdbx_description
1 polymer ?
#
loop_
_entity_poly.entity_id
_entity_poly.type
_entity_poly.pdbx_seq_one_letter_code
_entity_poly.pdbx_strand_id
1 'polypeptide(L)' 'MNRVDREPSYRVDFWSAVGASEEWQLTEVADVTEVLAWAEERADGRTFVVYAEFVHEGGHGMIRLLGAEPPGV' A
#
# COMPACT_ATOMS: atom_id res chain seq x y z
N MET A 1 -20.96 16.75 -9.43
CA MET A 1 -20.04 15.81 -8.76
C MET A 1 -18.68 16.48 -8.74
N ASN A 2 -18.30 17.07 -7.61
CA ASN A 2 -16.99 17.73 -7.49
C ASN A 2 -15.98 16.58 -7.33
N ARG A 3 -15.19 16.29 -8.36
CA ARG A 3 -14.08 15.35 -8.23
C ARG A 3 -13.10 16.08 -7.31
N VAL A 4 -13.11 15.73 -6.03
CA VAL A 4 -12.01 16.13 -5.16
C VAL A 4 -10.80 15.48 -5.82
N ASP A 5 -9.88 16.29 -6.36
CA ASP A 5 -8.57 15.84 -6.78
C ASP A 5 -7.86 15.33 -5.52
N ARG A 6 -8.25 14.13 -5.09
CA ARG A 6 -7.58 13.42 -4.01
C ARG A 6 -6.34 12.86 -4.64
N GLU A 7 -5.21 13.35 -4.18
CA GLU A 7 -3.92 12.73 -4.42
C GLU A 7 -4.05 11.23 -4.08
N PRO A 8 -3.48 10.35 -4.91
CA PRO A 8 -3.62 8.93 -4.70
C PRO A 8 -2.98 8.55 -3.35
N SER A 9 -3.69 7.75 -2.56
CA SER A 9 -3.18 7.17 -1.32
C SER A 9 -2.85 5.71 -1.56
N TYR A 10 -1.70 5.28 -1.06
CA TYR A 10 -1.25 3.91 -1.16
C TYR A 10 -0.92 3.38 0.22
N ARG A 11 -1.10 2.07 0.41
CA ARG A 11 -0.66 1.38 1.62
C ARG A 11 0.39 0.34 1.27
N VAL A 12 1.46 0.30 2.05
CA VAL A 12 2.54 -0.68 1.94
C VAL A 12 2.64 -1.44 3.26
N ASP A 13 2.49 -2.76 3.18
CA ASP A 13 2.60 -3.65 4.34
C ASP A 13 3.90 -4.43 4.24
N PHE A 14 4.85 -4.17 5.14
CA PHE A 14 6.10 -4.94 5.24
C PHE A 14 5.91 -6.11 6.20
N TRP A 15 6.10 -7.33 5.71
CA TRP A 15 5.89 -8.55 6.47
C TRP A 15 7.20 -9.06 7.06
N SER A 16 7.20 -9.30 8.36
CA SER A 16 8.26 -10.05 9.04
C SER A 16 8.14 -11.55 8.78
N ALA A 17 9.24 -12.28 8.98
CA ALA A 17 9.26 -13.74 8.83
C ALA A 17 8.31 -14.49 9.79
N VAL A 18 7.84 -13.83 10.85
CA VAL A 18 6.92 -14.38 11.85
C VAL A 18 5.45 -13.99 11.60
N GLY A 19 5.17 -13.38 10.44
CA GLY A 19 3.81 -13.04 10.01
C GLY A 19 3.19 -11.78 10.62
N ALA A 20 3.98 -10.95 11.32
CA ALA A 20 3.54 -9.60 11.67
C ALA A 20 3.82 -8.63 10.51
N SER A 21 2.89 -7.71 10.25
CA SER A 21 3.05 -6.62 9.29
C SER A 21 3.36 -5.28 9.98
N GLU A 22 4.15 -4.46 9.29
CA GLU A 22 4.30 -3.03 9.56
C GLU A 22 3.65 -2.26 8.42
N GLU A 23 2.61 -1.50 8.74
CA GLU A 23 1.73 -0.85 7.76
C GLU A 23 2.09 0.62 7.59
N TRP A 24 2.29 1.06 6.34
CA TRP A 24 2.60 2.44 6.01
C TRP A 24 1.60 2.98 5.00
N GLN A 25 1.02 4.14 5.30
CA GLN A 25 0.23 4.90 4.34
C GLN A 25 1.12 5.96 3.68
N LEU A 26 1.12 5.98 2.36
CA LEU A 26 1.85 6.94 1.54
C LEU A 26 0.86 7.86 0.83
N THR A 27 1.02 9.15 1.10
CA THR A 27 0.32 10.26 0.46
C THR A 27 1.34 11.16 -0.24
N GLU A 28 0.87 12.07 -1.09
CA GLU A 28 1.75 13.03 -1.79
C GLU A 28 2.80 12.35 -2.70
N VAL A 29 2.51 11.13 -3.17
CA VAL A 29 3.30 10.40 -4.17
C VAL A 29 2.71 10.60 -5.55
N ALA A 30 3.57 10.66 -6.57
CA ALA A 30 3.15 10.90 -7.95
C ALA A 30 2.35 9.73 -8.52
N ASP A 31 2.83 8.51 -8.32
CA ASP A 31 2.23 7.29 -8.87
C ASP A 31 2.72 6.00 -8.17
N VAL A 32 2.24 4.87 -8.67
CA VAL A 32 2.61 3.53 -8.19
C VAL A 32 4.10 3.23 -8.36
N THR A 33 4.77 3.79 -9.37
CA THR A 33 6.19 3.52 -9.61
C THR A 33 7.04 4.16 -8.51
N GLU A 34 6.69 5.36 -8.06
CA GLU A 34 7.34 5.98 -6.89
C GLU A 34 7.13 5.15 -5.61
N VAL A 35 5.91 4.65 -5.40
CA VAL A 35 5.59 3.78 -4.25
C VAL A 35 6.41 2.50 -4.27
N LEU A 36 6.58 1.89 -5.44
CA LEU A 36 7.39 0.67 -5.59
C LEU A 36 8.86 0.93 -5.28
N ALA A 37 9.43 2.02 -5.80
CA ALA A 37 10.81 2.40 -5.49
C ALA A 37 11.00 2.66 -3.98
N TRP A 38 10.08 3.41 -3.37
CA TRP A 38 10.09 3.66 -1.92
C TRP A 38 10.02 2.37 -1.10
N ALA A 39 9.18 1.42 -1.53
CA ALA A 39 9.00 0.15 -0.84
C ALA A 39 10.23 -0.75 -0.97
N GLU A 40 10.84 -0.83 -2.15
CA GLU A 40 12.07 -1.59 -2.38
C GLU A 40 13.23 -1.08 -1.52
N GLU A 41 13.40 0.25 -1.40
CA GLU A 41 14.43 0.86 -0.56
C GLU A 41 14.27 0.55 0.94
N ARG A 42 13.02 0.38 1.41
CA ARG A 42 12.69 0.19 2.84
C ARG A 42 12.35 -1.24 3.22
N ALA A 43 12.28 -2.12 2.24
CA ALA A 43 12.02 -3.54 2.45
C ALA A 43 12.99 -4.13 3.47
N ASP A 44 14.28 -3.75 3.39
CA ASP A 44 15.34 -4.24 4.30
C ASP A 44 15.31 -5.78 4.42
N GLY A 45 15.16 -6.46 3.26
CA GLY A 45 15.05 -7.92 3.16
C GLY A 45 13.68 -8.51 3.51
N ARG A 46 12.70 -7.71 3.93
CA ARG A 46 11.31 -8.13 4.17
C ARG A 46 10.52 -8.20 2.87
N THR A 47 9.54 -9.09 2.82
CA THR A 47 8.53 -9.08 1.74
C THR A 47 7.52 -7.96 1.99
N PHE A 48 7.02 -7.32 0.94
CA PHE A 48 5.99 -6.30 1.08
C PHE A 48 4.81 -6.48 0.13
N VAL A 49 3.66 -5.92 0.50
CA VAL A 49 2.43 -5.88 -0.29
C VAL A 49 2.03 -4.43 -0.50
N VAL A 50 1.62 -4.08 -1.72
CA VAL A 50 1.22 -2.71 -2.07
C VAL A 50 -0.25 -2.68 -2.43
N TYR A 51 -0.95 -1.70 -1.87
CA TYR A 51 -2.36 -1.42 -2.09
C TYR A 51 -2.56 0.01 -2.59
N ALA A 52 -3.49 0.21 -3.52
CA ALA A 52 -4.09 1.52 -3.76
C ALA A 52 -5.34 1.66 -2.90
N GLU A 53 -5.43 2.76 -2.17
CA GLU A 53 -6.61 3.09 -1.37
C GLU A 53 -7.55 3.98 -2.19
N PHE A 54 -8.85 3.77 -2.03
CA PHE A 54 -9.88 4.57 -2.68
C PHE A 54 -11.08 4.77 -1.75
N VAL A 55 -11.83 5.84 -2.00
CA VAL A 55 -13.06 6.12 -1.27
C VAL A 55 -14.25 5.93 -2.21
N HIS A 56 -15.27 5.27 -1.72
CA HIS A 56 -16.56 5.08 -2.40
C HIS A 56 -17.70 5.49 -1.45
N GLU A 57 -18.94 5.52 -1.95
CA GLU A 57 -20.11 5.98 -1.17
C GLU A 57 -20.33 5.18 0.14
N GLY A 58 -19.82 3.95 0.21
CA GLY A 58 -19.94 3.07 1.36
C GLY A 58 -18.73 3.08 2.32
N GLY A 59 -17.69 3.87 2.04
CA GLY A 59 -16.50 3.95 2.90
C GLY A 59 -15.17 3.92 2.14
N HIS A 60 -14.16 3.36 2.80
CA HIS A 60 -12.80 3.22 2.28
C HIS A 60 -12.60 1.78 1.79
N GLY A 61 -11.99 1.63 0.62
CA GLY A 61 -11.62 0.35 0.04
C GLY A 61 -10.16 0.34 -0.41
N MET A 62 -9.64 -0.85 -0.69
CA MET A 62 -8.28 -1.03 -1.19
C MET A 62 -8.25 -2.03 -2.36
N ILE A 63 -7.38 -1.78 -3.34
CA ILE A 63 -7.04 -2.71 -4.41
C ILE A 63 -5.59 -3.13 -4.24
N ARG A 64 -5.32 -4.43 -4.17
CA ARG A 64 -3.95 -4.95 -4.15
C ARG A 64 -3.31 -4.77 -5.53
N LEU A 65 -2.17 -4.10 -5.56
CA LEU A 65 -1.38 -3.84 -6.77
C LEU A 65 -0.21 -4.81 -6.92
N LEU A 66 0.45 -5.16 -5.82
CA LEU A 66 1.63 -6.02 -5.83
C LEU A 66 1.70 -6.87 -4.56
N GLY A 67 2.29 -8.06 -4.69
CA GLY A 67 2.63 -8.94 -3.58
C GLY A 67 1.50 -9.87 -3.17
N ALA A 68 1.78 -10.67 -2.16
CA ALA A 68 0.80 -11.53 -1.51
C ALA A 68 1.02 -11.45 0.00
N GLU A 69 -0.08 -11.37 0.73
CA GLU A 69 -0.03 -11.54 2.18
C GLU A 69 0.43 -12.97 2.49
N PRO A 70 1.22 -13.17 3.55
CA PRO A 70 1.54 -14.51 4.03
C PRO A 70 0.24 -15.30 4.26
N PRO A 71 0.21 -16.61 3.95
CA PRO A 71 -0.92 -17.45 4.35
C PRO A 71 -1.12 -17.27 5.86
N GLY A 72 -2.37 -16.98 6.26
CA GLY A 72 -2.70 -16.58 7.63
C GLY A 72 -1.94 -17.38 8.68
N VAL A 73 -1.12 -16.68 9.45
CA VAL A 73 -0.41 -17.20 10.63
C VAL A 73 -1.38 -17.69 11.69
#